data_AF-A0A6G3SS34-F1
#
_entry.id   AF-A0A6G3SS34-F1
#
_cell.length_a   1.000
_cell.length_b   1.000
_cell.length_c   1.000
_cell.angle_alpha   90.00
_cell.angle_beta   90.00
_cell.angle_gamma   90.00
#
_symmetry.space_group_name_H-M   'P 1'
#
loop_
_entity.id
_entity.type
_entity.pdbx_description
1 polymer ?
#
loop_
_entity_poly.entity_id
_entity_poly.type
_entity_poly.pdbx_seq_one_letter_code
_entity_poly.pdbx_strand_id
1 'polypeptide(L)'
;MRRLLLLAPLLLFAVSGCGMFRSSEGEATDSARDVARKAGERLYGQRQRTAEEVGYIASSIEGVEVLRVKGASTRDGDGIELVVRTSGTAYDQKFDPQPVTVRRCFAVRVSPKSRWREDPRDVDCPDGPRLTFAPPPEPPALPHEELRARLPRVPEGGRVDEAEVRRV
;
A
#
# COMPACT_ATOMS: atom_id res chain seq x y z
N MET A 1 22.21 1.84 -63.88
CA MET A 1 20.92 2.22 -63.25
C MET A 1 20.09 0.97 -63.00
N ARG A 2 19.33 0.94 -61.90
CA ARG A 2 18.16 0.06 -61.67
C ARG A 2 18.32 -1.38 -61.12
N ARG A 3 19.29 -1.69 -60.24
CA ARG A 3 19.24 -2.96 -59.46
C ARG A 3 19.53 -2.88 -57.95
N LEU A 4 19.84 -1.71 -57.41
CA LEU A 4 20.17 -1.53 -55.97
C LEU A 4 19.03 -0.91 -55.13
N LEU A 5 17.84 -0.72 -55.70
CA LEU A 5 16.72 -0.03 -55.02
C LEU A 5 15.64 -0.97 -54.46
N LEU A 6 15.89 -2.28 -54.38
CA LEU A 6 14.87 -3.27 -53.95
C LEU A 6 15.17 -3.93 -52.59
N LEU A 7 16.26 -3.55 -51.90
CA LEU A 7 16.62 -4.12 -50.59
C LEU A 7 16.23 -3.23 -49.40
N ALA A 8 15.72 -2.02 -49.64
CA ALA A 8 15.34 -1.08 -48.59
C ALA A 8 14.01 -1.40 -47.85
N PRO A 9 12.97 -2.03 -48.44
CA PRO A 9 11.70 -2.20 -47.72
C PRO A 9 11.68 -3.43 -46.80
N LEU A 10 12.64 -4.36 -46.90
CA LEU A 10 12.69 -5.56 -46.07
C LEU A 10 13.32 -5.33 -44.69
N LEU A 11 14.11 -4.27 -44.50
CA LEU A 11 14.71 -3.92 -43.20
C LEU A 11 13.76 -3.08 -42.32
N LEU A 12 12.71 -2.49 -42.88
CA LEU A 12 11.72 -1.69 -42.13
C LEU A 12 10.67 -2.54 -41.41
N PHE A 13 10.52 -3.83 -41.75
CA PHE A 13 9.63 -4.77 -41.06
C PHE A 13 10.31 -5.54 -39.91
N ALA A 14 11.60 -5.32 -39.65
CA ALA A 14 12.28 -5.94 -38.50
C ALA A 14 12.12 -5.14 -37.20
N VAL A 15 11.48 -3.95 -37.25
CA VAL A 15 11.22 -3.09 -36.08
C VAL A 15 9.75 -3.16 -35.64
N SER A 16 8.92 -3.96 -36.32
CA SER A 16 7.53 -4.16 -35.93
C SER A 16 7.43 -5.15 -34.76
N GLY A 17 7.49 -4.60 -33.56
CA GLY A 17 6.70 -5.07 -32.42
C GLY A 17 7.29 -6.22 -31.64
N CYS A 18 8.24 -5.92 -30.74
CA CYS A 18 8.17 -6.53 -29.41
C CYS A 18 6.87 -6.02 -28.76
N GLY A 19 5.77 -6.68 -29.13
CA GLY A 19 4.46 -6.48 -28.56
C GLY A 19 4.57 -6.61 -27.06
N MET A 20 4.30 -5.50 -26.39
CA MET A 20 4.25 -5.32 -24.95
C MET A 20 3.06 -6.11 -24.38
N PHE A 21 3.08 -7.43 -24.51
CA PHE A 21 2.16 -8.29 -23.79
C PHE A 21 2.59 -8.23 -22.32
N ARG A 22 1.80 -7.54 -21.49
CA ARG A 22 1.95 -7.65 -20.03
C ARG A 22 1.83 -9.12 -19.68
N SER A 23 2.89 -9.70 -19.13
CA SER A 23 2.83 -11.07 -18.65
C SER A 23 1.86 -11.12 -17.47
N SER A 24 1.13 -12.23 -17.32
CA SER A 24 0.28 -12.46 -16.14
C SER A 24 1.10 -12.40 -14.85
N GLU A 25 2.37 -12.82 -14.87
CA GLU A 25 3.28 -12.64 -13.72
C GLU A 25 3.58 -11.18 -13.38
N GLY A 26 3.73 -10.33 -14.40
CA GLY A 26 3.94 -8.88 -14.22
C GLY A 26 2.69 -8.22 -13.64
N GLU A 27 1.52 -8.55 -14.17
CA GLU A 27 0.23 -8.05 -13.65
C GLU A 27 -0.06 -8.56 -12.24
N ALA A 28 0.26 -9.82 -11.94
CA ALA A 28 0.17 -10.36 -10.59
C ALA A 28 1.16 -9.66 -9.64
N THR A 29 2.34 -9.26 -10.12
CA THR A 29 3.33 -8.49 -9.35
C THR A 29 2.82 -7.07 -9.08
N ASP A 30 2.19 -6.41 -10.06
CA ASP A 30 1.57 -5.10 -9.88
C ASP A 30 0.38 -5.18 -8.90
N SER A 31 -0.41 -6.25 -8.96
CA SER A 31 -1.46 -6.56 -7.98
C SER A 31 -0.87 -6.70 -6.56
N ALA A 32 0.24 -7.43 -6.41
CA ALA A 32 0.93 -7.57 -5.12
C ALA A 32 1.47 -6.21 -4.62
N ARG A 33 2.01 -5.38 -5.51
CA ARG A 33 2.49 -4.03 -5.19
C ARG A 33 1.34 -3.12 -4.74
N ASP A 34 0.16 -3.23 -5.34
CA ASP A 34 -1.01 -2.44 -4.95
C ASP A 34 -1.44 -2.73 -3.50
N VAL A 35 -1.35 -3.98 -3.05
CA VAL A 35 -1.58 -4.36 -1.64
C VAL A 35 -0.56 -3.66 -0.74
N ALA A 36 0.72 -3.67 -1.10
CA ALA A 36 1.77 -2.98 -0.34
C ALA A 36 1.57 -1.45 -0.33
N ARG A 37 1.11 -0.85 -1.43
CA ARG A 37 0.80 0.58 -1.52
C ARG A 37 -0.36 0.95 -0.61
N LYS A 38 -1.44 0.16 -0.62
CA LYS A 38 -2.59 0.33 0.30
C LYS A 38 -2.18 0.20 1.77
N ALA A 39 -1.17 -0.60 2.08
CA ALA A 39 -0.59 -0.63 3.42
C ALA A 39 0.08 0.71 3.76
N GLY A 40 0.89 1.26 2.86
CA GLY A 40 1.47 2.60 2.99
C GLY A 40 0.42 3.70 3.18
N GLU A 41 -0.67 3.66 2.41
CA GLU A 41 -1.81 4.58 2.56
C GLU A 41 -2.46 4.51 3.94
N ARG A 42 -2.71 3.31 4.48
CA ARG A 42 -3.26 3.16 5.83
C ARG A 42 -2.32 3.65 6.94
N LEU A 43 -1.02 3.56 6.69
CA LEU A 43 0.01 4.00 7.64
C LEU A 43 0.33 5.49 7.52
N TYR A 44 -0.06 6.12 6.41
CA TYR A 44 0.18 7.53 6.16
C TYR A 44 -0.44 8.42 7.25
N GLY A 45 0.30 9.44 7.67
CA GLY A 45 -0.17 10.40 8.66
C GLY A 45 0.95 11.23 9.27
N GLN A 46 0.54 12.27 9.99
CA GLN A 46 1.46 13.22 10.63
C GLN A 46 1.79 12.85 12.09
N ARG A 47 1.05 11.88 12.67
CA ARG A 47 1.28 11.43 14.04
C ARG A 47 2.60 10.66 14.13
N GLN A 48 3.37 10.95 15.17
CA GLN A 48 4.54 10.15 15.52
C GLN A 48 4.10 8.76 16.02
N ARG A 49 4.70 7.71 15.46
CA ARG A 49 4.47 6.31 15.84
C ARG A 49 5.81 5.60 16.00
N THR A 50 5.85 4.60 16.86
CA THR A 50 7.04 3.73 17.04
C THR A 50 7.09 2.64 15.98
N ALA A 51 8.25 1.97 15.87
CA ALA A 51 8.44 0.83 14.99
C ALA A 51 7.45 -0.32 15.31
N GLU A 52 7.29 -0.67 16.59
CA GLU A 52 6.32 -1.69 17.04
C GLU A 52 4.88 -1.33 16.66
N GLU A 53 4.48 -0.07 16.87
CA GLU A 53 3.11 0.36 16.56
C GLU A 53 2.84 0.29 15.06
N VAL A 54 3.77 0.79 14.23
CA VAL A 54 3.67 0.72 12.78
C VAL A 54 3.65 -0.73 12.30
N GLY A 55 4.53 -1.57 12.85
CA GLY A 55 4.59 -3.00 12.56
C GLY A 55 3.30 -3.73 12.89
N TYR A 56 2.72 -3.48 14.07
CA TYR A 56 1.44 -4.04 14.50
C TYR A 56 0.28 -3.64 13.56
N ILE A 57 0.18 -2.35 13.24
CA ILE A 57 -0.87 -1.86 12.34
C ILE A 57 -0.71 -2.52 10.97
N ALA A 58 0.52 -2.56 10.43
CA ALA A 58 0.82 -3.17 9.14
C ALA A 58 0.51 -4.68 9.12
N SER A 59 0.87 -5.43 10.18
CA SER A 59 0.58 -6.87 10.27
C SER A 59 -0.91 -7.18 10.42
N SER A 60 -1.72 -6.19 10.81
CA SER A 60 -3.17 -6.32 10.89
C SER A 60 -3.87 -6.03 9.55
N ILE A 61 -3.12 -5.67 8.50
CA ILE A 61 -3.66 -5.44 7.16
C ILE A 61 -3.73 -6.77 6.43
N GLU A 62 -4.92 -7.09 5.91
CA GLU A 62 -5.13 -8.30 5.12
C GLU A 62 -4.17 -8.38 3.91
N GLY A 63 -3.58 -9.55 3.70
CA GLY A 63 -2.65 -9.79 2.59
C GLY A 63 -1.23 -9.25 2.81
N VAL A 64 -0.92 -8.71 3.99
CA VAL A 64 0.41 -8.15 4.33
C VAL A 64 1.11 -9.03 5.36
N GLU A 65 2.30 -9.52 5.02
CA GLU A 65 3.22 -10.16 5.97
C GLU A 65 4.43 -9.24 6.20
N VAL A 66 4.59 -8.70 7.42
CA VAL A 66 5.77 -7.88 7.75
C VAL A 66 6.96 -8.79 7.99
N LEU A 67 8.07 -8.59 7.27
CA LEU A 67 9.29 -9.40 7.38
C LEU A 67 10.44 -8.67 8.07
N ARG A 68 10.48 -7.35 7.96
CA ARG A 68 11.51 -6.52 8.59
C ARG A 68 10.95 -5.13 8.91
N VAL A 69 11.38 -4.58 10.04
CA VAL A 69 11.12 -3.18 10.42
C VAL A 69 12.48 -2.53 10.70
N LYS A 70 12.72 -1.34 10.14
CA LYS A 70 13.94 -0.56 10.36
C LYS A 70 13.58 0.87 10.70
N GLY A 71 14.29 1.46 11.67
CA GLY A 71 14.00 2.78 12.22
C GLY A 71 13.22 2.69 13.53
N ALA A 72 13.33 3.70 14.38
CA ALA A 72 12.72 3.71 15.72
C ALA A 72 11.38 4.46 15.75
N SER A 73 11.27 5.57 15.00
CA SER A 73 10.08 6.42 14.99
C SER A 73 9.81 7.00 13.60
N THR A 74 8.54 7.25 13.28
CA THR A 74 8.15 7.82 11.97
C THR A 74 8.73 9.21 11.72
N ARG A 75 9.12 9.96 12.76
CA ARG A 75 9.70 11.31 12.66
C ARG A 75 11.22 11.34 12.58
N ASP A 76 11.88 10.22 12.82
CA ASP A 76 13.34 10.17 12.96
C ASP A 76 13.96 9.98 11.58
N GLY A 77 14.84 10.90 11.14
CA GLY A 77 15.53 10.79 9.85
C GLY A 77 14.58 10.59 8.66
N ASP A 78 14.64 9.39 8.07
CA ASP A 78 13.82 8.92 6.94
C ASP A 78 12.50 8.24 7.37
N GLY A 79 12.25 8.14 8.67
CA GLY A 79 11.11 7.44 9.28
C GLY A 79 11.36 5.94 9.45
N ILE A 80 10.28 5.17 9.37
CA ILE A 80 10.31 3.71 9.51
C ILE A 80 10.21 3.07 8.13
N GLU A 81 11.11 2.13 7.81
CA GLU A 81 11.03 1.30 6.62
C GLU A 81 10.52 -0.10 7.00
N LEU A 82 9.46 -0.53 6.34
CA LEU A 82 8.91 -1.87 6.44
C LEU A 82 9.29 -2.65 5.19
N VAL A 83 9.79 -3.87 5.35
CA VAL A 83 9.80 -4.84 4.26
C VAL A 83 8.62 -5.77 4.45
N VAL A 84 7.68 -5.71 3.50
CA VAL A 84 6.45 -6.51 3.53
C VAL A 84 6.43 -7.50 2.38
N ARG A 85 5.93 -8.70 2.64
CA ARG A 85 5.61 -9.70 1.61
C ARG A 85 4.11 -9.69 1.37
N THR A 86 3.73 -9.51 0.12
CA THR A 86 2.34 -9.52 -0.32
C THR A 86 2.16 -10.53 -1.45
N SER A 87 0.92 -10.95 -1.67
CA SER A 87 0.55 -11.81 -2.79
C SER A 87 -0.34 -11.05 -3.75
N GLY A 88 -0.19 -11.31 -5.04
CA GLY A 88 -1.04 -10.74 -6.08
C GLY A 88 -1.41 -11.82 -7.07
N THR A 89 -2.58 -11.66 -7.68
CA THR A 89 -3.13 -12.64 -8.62
C THR A 89 -3.53 -11.93 -9.91
N ALA A 90 -3.23 -12.54 -11.04
CA ALA A 90 -3.72 -12.14 -12.35
C ALA A 90 -4.09 -13.39 -13.16
N TYR A 91 -4.83 -13.21 -14.25
CA TYR A 91 -5.23 -14.32 -15.11
C TYR A 91 -4.38 -14.32 -16.38
N ASP A 92 -4.03 -15.50 -16.90
CA ASP A 92 -3.42 -15.57 -18.22
C ASP A 92 -4.43 -15.24 -19.33
N GLN A 93 -3.97 -14.60 -20.41
CA GLN A 93 -4.85 -14.08 -21.46
C GLN A 93 -5.16 -15.15 -22.53
N LYS A 94 -5.31 -16.42 -22.14
CA LYS A 94 -5.52 -17.56 -23.04
C LYS A 94 -7.00 -17.98 -23.07
N PHE A 95 -7.34 -18.92 -23.97
CA PHE A 95 -8.71 -19.41 -24.20
C PHE A 95 -9.31 -20.22 -23.02
N ASP A 96 -8.60 -20.30 -21.89
CA ASP A 96 -9.06 -20.83 -20.60
C ASP A 96 -8.22 -20.17 -19.49
N PRO A 97 -8.64 -18.99 -18.98
CA PRO A 97 -7.80 -18.15 -18.13
C PRO A 97 -7.52 -18.80 -16.76
N GLN A 98 -6.27 -19.16 -16.51
CA GLN A 98 -5.81 -19.71 -15.24
C GLN A 98 -5.24 -18.60 -14.34
N PRO A 99 -5.55 -18.61 -13.03
CA PRO A 99 -4.99 -17.64 -12.09
C PRO A 99 -3.51 -17.93 -11.84
N VAL A 100 -2.68 -16.92 -12.06
CA VAL A 100 -1.27 -16.88 -11.68
C VAL A 100 -1.14 -16.06 -10.40
N THR A 101 -0.72 -16.70 -9.32
CA THR A 101 -0.44 -16.04 -8.03
C THR A 101 1.06 -15.88 -7.85
N VAL A 102 1.51 -14.66 -7.54
CA VAL A 102 2.90 -14.39 -7.19
C VAL A 102 3.00 -13.87 -5.76
N ARG A 103 4.13 -14.14 -5.11
CA ARG A 103 4.49 -13.57 -3.81
C ARG A 103 5.75 -12.73 -3.99
N ARG A 104 5.69 -11.46 -3.61
CA ARG A 104 6.78 -10.48 -3.80
C ARG A 104 6.97 -9.65 -2.54
N CYS A 105 8.17 -9.09 -2.39
CA CYS A 105 8.51 -8.25 -1.26
C CYS A 105 8.73 -6.80 -1.69
N PHE A 106 8.25 -5.89 -0.86
CA PHE A 106 8.27 -4.46 -1.12
C PHE A 106 8.73 -3.71 0.12
N ALA A 107 9.54 -2.67 -0.09
CA ALA A 107 9.88 -1.70 0.93
C ALA A 107 8.85 -0.56 0.94
N VAL A 108 8.21 -0.36 2.08
CA VAL A 108 7.24 0.70 2.36
C VAL A 108 7.84 1.64 3.41
N ARG A 109 7.98 2.92 3.06
CA ARG A 109 8.45 3.95 3.98
C ARG A 109 7.28 4.64 4.66
N VAL A 110 7.35 4.79 5.98
CA VAL A 110 6.37 5.47 6.82
C VAL A 110 7.05 6.65 7.51
N SER A 111 6.76 7.85 7.01
CA SER A 111 7.29 9.10 7.54
C SER A 111 6.31 10.25 7.25
N PRO A 112 6.25 11.31 8.08
CA PRO A 112 5.51 12.53 7.72
C PRO A 112 5.97 13.18 6.41
N LYS A 113 7.20 12.87 5.96
CA LYS A 113 7.77 13.34 4.69
C LYS A 113 7.42 12.44 3.49
N SER A 114 6.87 11.24 3.73
CA SER A 114 6.46 10.33 2.66
C SER A 114 5.27 10.91 1.90
N ARG A 115 5.13 10.56 0.62
CA ARG A 115 3.99 11.04 -0.18
C ARG A 115 2.82 10.08 -0.03
N TRP A 116 1.61 10.64 -0.05
CA TRP A 116 0.42 9.82 -0.23
C TRP A 116 0.54 9.01 -1.53
N ARG A 117 0.21 7.71 -1.49
CA ARG A 117 0.36 6.78 -2.64
C ARG A 117 1.80 6.68 -3.18
N GLU A 118 2.80 6.89 -2.33
CA GLU A 118 4.19 6.58 -2.71
C GLU A 118 4.31 5.12 -3.11
N ASP A 119 4.85 4.87 -4.30
CA ASP A 119 4.95 3.51 -4.84
C ASP A 119 5.99 2.71 -4.02
N PRO A 120 5.62 1.53 -3.50
CA PRO A 120 6.55 0.66 -2.80
C PRO A 120 7.69 0.21 -3.72
N ARG A 121 8.92 0.20 -3.19
CA ARG A 121 10.11 -0.26 -3.93
C ARG A 121 10.20 -1.77 -3.90
N ASP A 122 10.57 -2.39 -5.01
CA ASP A 122 10.89 -3.82 -5.03
C ASP A 122 12.15 -4.09 -4.21
N VAL A 123 12.10 -5.13 -3.38
CA VAL A 123 13.24 -5.59 -2.60
C VAL A 123 13.24 -7.10 -2.54
N ASP A 124 14.42 -7.68 -2.34
CA ASP A 124 14.52 -9.11 -2.05
C ASP A 124 13.80 -9.45 -0.75
N CYS A 125 13.13 -10.60 -0.74
CA CYS A 125 12.47 -11.10 0.45
C CYS A 125 13.51 -11.50 1.49
N PRO A 126 13.53 -10.87 2.68
CA PRO A 126 14.37 -11.33 3.78
C PRO A 126 14.10 -12.79 4.11
N ASP A 127 15.16 -13.52 4.45
CA ASP A 127 15.03 -14.84 5.02
C ASP A 127 14.32 -14.78 6.37
N GLY A 128 13.44 -15.75 6.62
CA GLY A 128 12.76 -15.91 7.90
C GLY A 128 11.24 -15.81 7.86
N PRO A 129 10.58 -16.12 8.99
CA PRO A 129 9.13 -16.02 9.12
C PRO A 129 8.66 -14.56 9.18
N ARG A 130 7.35 -14.35 9.05
CA ARG A 130 6.75 -13.05 9.34
C ARG A 130 6.96 -12.66 10.80
N LEU A 131 7.16 -11.37 11.05
CA LEU A 131 7.23 -10.79 12.37
C LEU A 131 5.85 -10.81 13.04
N THR A 132 5.86 -10.94 14.36
CA THR A 132 4.67 -10.84 15.21
C THR A 132 4.81 -9.69 16.17
N PHE A 133 3.75 -8.94 16.38
CA PHE A 133 3.72 -7.76 17.24
C PHE A 133 2.71 -7.95 18.36
N ALA A 134 3.05 -7.49 19.56
CA ALA A 134 2.10 -7.48 20.67
C ALA A 134 0.96 -6.47 20.37
N PRO A 135 -0.28 -6.76 20.81
CA PRO A 135 -1.35 -5.78 20.70
C PRO A 135 -1.04 -4.52 21.52
N PRO A 136 -1.56 -3.35 21.12
CA PRO A 136 -1.47 -2.13 21.90
C PRO A 136 -2.01 -2.34 23.32
N PRO A 137 -1.48 -1.62 24.33
CA PRO A 137 -2.01 -1.67 25.67
C PRO A 137 -3.49 -1.24 25.68
N GLU A 138 -4.26 -1.83 26.60
CA GLU A 138 -5.66 -1.49 26.75
C GLU A 138 -5.82 0.00 27.12
N PRO A 139 -6.74 0.74 26.47
CA PRO A 139 -6.98 2.13 26.81
C PRO A 139 -7.40 2.28 28.29
N PRO A 140 -7.02 3.38 28.96
CA PRO A 140 -7.48 3.64 30.31
C PRO A 140 -9.01 3.77 30.34
N ALA A 141 -9.63 3.21 31.37
CA ALA A 141 -11.08 3.33 31.57
C ALA A 141 -11.48 4.80 31.74
N LEU A 142 -12.39 5.28 30.89
CA LEU A 142 -12.90 6.65 30.96
C LEU A 142 -14.07 6.73 31.95
N PRO A 143 -14.16 7.80 32.77
CA PRO A 143 -15.29 8.02 33.68
C PRO A 143 -16.51 8.51 32.90
N HIS A 144 -17.18 7.59 32.21
CA HIS A 144 -18.27 7.90 31.28
C HIS A 144 -19.39 8.74 31.89
N GLU A 145 -19.82 8.43 33.10
CA GLU A 145 -20.92 9.16 33.75
C GLU A 145 -20.54 10.59 34.12
N GLU A 146 -19.33 10.82 34.61
CA GLU A 146 -18.85 12.18 34.92
C GLU A 146 -18.70 13.02 33.66
N LEU A 147 -18.14 12.43 32.59
CA LEU A 147 -18.02 13.09 31.30
C LEU A 147 -19.41 13.43 30.74
N ARG A 148 -20.36 12.49 30.78
CA ARG A 148 -21.74 12.72 30.31
C ARG A 148 -22.46 13.83 31.09
N ALA A 149 -22.18 13.98 32.37
CA ALA A 149 -22.75 15.05 33.19
C ALA A 149 -22.16 16.43 32.85
N ARG A 150 -20.87 16.50 32.48
CA ARG A 150 -20.17 17.74 32.15
C ARG A 150 -20.33 18.16 30.68
N LEU A 151 -20.59 17.23 29.77
CA LEU A 151 -20.74 17.52 28.35
C LEU A 151 -22.05 18.27 28.07
N PRO A 152 -22.04 19.28 27.17
CA PRO A 152 -23.26 19.94 26.74
C PRO A 152 -24.24 18.92 26.15
N ARG A 153 -25.50 19.00 26.55
CA ARG A 153 -26.55 18.14 25.98
C ARG A 153 -27.20 18.83 24.79
N VAL A 154 -27.51 18.05 23.75
CA VAL A 154 -28.41 18.52 22.70
C VAL A 154 -29.78 18.72 23.35
N PRO A 155 -30.41 19.91 23.24
CA PRO A 155 -31.75 20.14 23.77
C PRO A 155 -32.76 19.15 23.16
N GLU A 156 -33.82 18.82 23.90
CA GLU A 156 -34.93 18.06 23.32
C GLU A 156 -35.50 18.82 22.12
N GLY A 157 -35.60 18.15 20.97
CA GLY A 157 -36.02 18.76 19.71
C GLY A 157 -34.96 19.59 18.99
N GLY A 158 -33.73 19.64 19.51
CA GLY A 158 -32.58 20.26 18.84
C GLY A 158 -32.30 19.59 17.51
N ARG A 159 -32.62 20.26 16.42
CA ARG A 159 -32.30 19.87 15.04
C ARG A 159 -31.37 20.93 14.47
N VAL A 160 -30.35 20.48 13.75
CA VAL A 160 -29.47 21.36 12.98
C VAL A 160 -29.72 21.07 11.51
N ASP A 161 -29.99 22.11 10.73
CA ASP A 161 -30.02 22.03 9.27
C ASP A 161 -28.58 22.15 8.73
N GLU A 162 -28.08 21.06 8.14
CA GLU A 162 -26.73 21.02 7.56
C GLU A 162 -26.56 22.03 6.41
N ALA A 163 -27.64 22.33 5.67
CA ALA A 163 -27.62 23.28 4.56
C ALA A 163 -27.62 24.75 5.03
N GLU A 164 -28.04 25.03 6.26
CA GLU A 164 -27.93 26.35 6.89
C GLU A 164 -26.50 26.57 7.42
N VAL A 165 -25.92 25.55 8.08
CA VAL A 165 -24.56 25.63 8.64
C VAL A 165 -23.48 25.78 7.57
N ARG A 166 -23.62 25.16 6.39
CA ARG A 166 -22.62 25.23 5.30
C ARG A 166 -22.59 26.56 4.54
N ARG A 167 -23.54 27.47 4.77
CA ARG A 167 -23.58 28.77 4.09
C ARG A 167 -22.74 29.86 4.77
N VAL A 168 -22.19 29.58 5.95
CA VAL A 168 -21.39 30.51 6.76
C VAL A 168 -19.91 30.43 6.38
#